data_AF-A0A409WVQ3-F1
#
_entry.id   AF-A0A409WVQ3-F1
#
_cell.length_a   1.000
_cell.length_b   1.000
_cell.length_c   1.000
_cell.angle_alpha   90.00
_cell.angle_beta   90.00
_cell.angle_gamma   90.00
#
_symmetry.space_group_name_H-M   'P 1'
#
loop_
_entity.id
_entity.type
_entity.pdbx_description
1 polymer ?
#
loop_
_entity_poly.entity_id
_entity_poly.type
_entity_poly.pdbx_seq_one_letter_code
_entity_poly.pdbx_strand_id
1 'polypeptide(L)'
;MATTQGLDEITQANINNAMSYIDFAKAEFQDKPEVYDQFIQLMTDFHLHKVDVHEVSRRVTELFAGHPSLTEGFKIFLPSSQA
;
A
#
# COMPACT_ATOMS: atom_id res chain seq x y z
N MET A 1 3.94 34.39 -12.43
CA MET A 1 4.52 33.05 -12.67
C MET A 1 4.26 32.24 -11.41
N ALA A 2 3.23 31.40 -11.40
CA ALA A 2 2.97 30.46 -10.32
C ALA A 2 2.50 29.19 -11.01
N THR A 3 3.41 28.23 -11.10
CA THR A 3 3.23 26.90 -11.66
C THR A 3 2.21 26.13 -10.82
N THR A 4 1.00 25.97 -11.34
CA THR A 4 0.02 24.98 -10.86
C THR A 4 0.44 23.60 -11.38
N GLN A 5 1.60 23.12 -10.93
CA GLN A 5 2.11 21.77 -11.15
C GLN A 5 2.50 21.24 -9.79
N GLY A 6 1.70 20.33 -9.25
CA GLY A 6 1.92 19.77 -7.93
C GLY A 6 0.97 18.61 -7.62
N LEU A 7 -0.25 18.62 -8.15
CA LEU A 7 -1.21 17.54 -7.91
C LEU A 7 -1.08 16.36 -8.89
N ASP A 8 -0.72 16.59 -10.16
CA ASP A 8 -0.58 15.52 -11.16
C ASP A 8 0.73 14.71 -11.07
N GLU A 9 1.84 15.31 -10.58
CA GLU A 9 3.09 14.57 -10.35
C GLU A 9 2.99 13.64 -9.14
N ILE A 10 2.19 14.01 -8.12
CA ILE A 10 1.98 13.20 -6.92
C ILE A 10 1.23 11.91 -7.27
N THR A 11 0.19 11.97 -8.11
CA THR A 11 -0.56 10.78 -8.51
C THR A 11 0.30 9.81 -9.32
N GLN A 12 1.10 10.29 -10.27
CA GLN A 12 1.89 9.41 -11.13
C GLN A 12 3.10 8.82 -10.39
N ALA A 13 3.76 9.57 -9.50
CA ALA A 13 4.80 9.05 -8.63
C ALA A 13 4.24 8.05 -7.62
N ASN A 14 3.07 8.33 -7.02
CA ASN A 14 2.43 7.43 -6.06
C ASN A 14 1.95 6.11 -6.71
N ILE A 15 1.44 6.16 -7.95
CA ILE A 15 1.05 4.95 -8.68
C ILE A 15 2.28 4.10 -9.03
N ASN A 16 3.39 4.73 -9.47
CA ASN A 16 4.65 4.02 -9.70
C ASN A 16 5.19 3.40 -8.41
N ASN A 17 5.07 4.11 -7.30
CA ASN A 17 5.44 3.60 -5.98
C ASN A 17 4.53 2.44 -5.56
N ALA A 18 3.22 2.48 -5.85
CA ALA A 18 2.27 1.45 -5.42
C ALA A 18 2.49 0.14 -6.18
N MET A 19 2.70 0.23 -7.49
CA MET A 19 3.09 -0.91 -8.32
C MET A 19 4.42 -1.53 -7.84
N SER A 20 5.42 -0.69 -7.56
CA SER A 20 6.72 -1.14 -7.05
C SER A 20 6.60 -1.79 -5.67
N TYR A 21 5.70 -1.29 -4.82
CA TYR A 21 5.42 -1.86 -3.50
C TYR A 21 4.76 -3.24 -3.60
N ILE A 22 3.80 -3.41 -4.51
CA ILE A 22 3.16 -4.71 -4.77
C ILE A 22 4.21 -5.71 -5.29
N ASP A 23 5.08 -5.30 -6.20
CA ASP A 23 6.15 -6.15 -6.73
C ASP A 23 7.16 -6.55 -5.64
N PHE A 24 7.54 -5.60 -4.78
CA PHE A 24 8.40 -5.86 -3.63
C PHE A 24 7.76 -6.85 -2.63
N ALA A 25 6.48 -6.66 -2.29
CA ALA A 25 5.75 -7.61 -1.43
C ALA A 25 5.67 -9.01 -2.06
N LYS A 26 5.46 -9.08 -3.38
CA LYS A 26 5.45 -10.35 -4.12
C LYS A 26 6.80 -11.06 -4.09
N ALA A 27 7.90 -10.31 -4.19
CA ALA A 27 9.25 -10.87 -4.13
C ALA A 27 9.61 -11.37 -2.72
N GLU A 28 9.24 -10.62 -1.67
CA GLU A 28 9.44 -11.00 -0.26
C GLU A 28 8.63 -12.26 0.10
N PHE A 29 7.39 -12.36 -0.37
CA PHE A 29 6.50 -13.50 -0.10
C PHE A 29 6.43 -14.51 -1.26
N GLN A 30 7.46 -14.59 -2.11
CA GLN A 30 7.49 -15.56 -3.21
C GLN A 30 7.37 -17.02 -2.74
N ASP A 31 7.89 -17.31 -1.55
CA ASP A 31 7.84 -18.63 -0.89
C ASP A 31 6.49 -18.86 -0.18
N LYS A 32 5.72 -17.79 0.06
CA LYS A 32 4.46 -17.79 0.80
C LYS A 32 3.34 -17.12 -0.01
N PRO A 33 2.88 -17.76 -1.10
CA PRO A 33 1.85 -17.19 -1.97
C PRO A 33 0.54 -16.87 -1.23
N GLU A 34 0.23 -17.59 -0.15
CA GLU A 34 -0.92 -17.34 0.72
C GLU A 34 -0.90 -15.95 1.37
N VAL A 35 0.28 -15.42 1.71
CA VAL A 35 0.42 -14.08 2.31
C VAL A 35 0.16 -13.00 1.28
N TYR A 36 0.72 -13.18 0.08
CA TYR A 36 0.47 -12.27 -1.04
C TYR A 36 -1.01 -12.26 -1.45
N ASP A 37 -1.66 -13.42 -1.53
CA ASP A 37 -3.08 -13.52 -1.88
C ASP A 37 -3.98 -12.79 -0.87
N GLN A 38 -3.72 -12.98 0.43
CA GLN A 38 -4.40 -12.23 1.50
C GLN A 38 -4.18 -10.72 1.38
N PHE A 39 -2.99 -10.27 1.00
CA PHE A 39 -2.71 -8.85 0.79
C PHE A 39 -3.54 -8.28 -0.36
N ILE A 40 -3.60 -8.99 -1.49
CA ILE A 40 -4.40 -8.57 -2.65
C ILE A 40 -5.90 -8.56 -2.32
N GLN A 41 -6.38 -9.57 -1.60
CA GLN A 41 -7.77 -9.60 -1.12
C GLN A 41 -8.07 -8.39 -0.22
N LEU A 42 -7.16 -8.07 0.70
CA LEU A 42 -7.30 -6.93 1.59
C LEU A 42 -7.29 -5.58 0.84
N MET A 43 -6.42 -5.42 -0.16
CA MET A 43 -6.41 -4.26 -1.06
C MET A 43 -7.71 -4.13 -1.86
N THR A 44 -8.27 -5.26 -2.29
CA THR A 44 -9.56 -5.31 -2.98
C THR A 44 -10.70 -4.88 -2.05
N ASP A 45 -10.74 -5.39 -0.82
CA ASP A 45 -11.74 -5.01 0.17
C ASP A 45 -11.65 -3.50 0.52
N PHE A 46 -10.43 -2.95 0.60
CA PHE A 46 -10.22 -1.51 0.81
C PHE A 46 -10.72 -0.69 -0.38
N HIS A 47 -10.44 -1.12 -1.61
CA HIS A 47 -10.94 -0.45 -2.82
C HIS A 47 -12.48 -0.50 -2.92
N LEU A 48 -13.09 -1.58 -2.44
CA LEU A 48 -14.54 -1.75 -2.38
C LEU A 48 -15.19 -1.01 -1.19
N HIS A 49 -14.42 -0.25 -0.40
CA HIS A 49 -14.87 0.38 0.85
C HIS A 49 -15.51 -0.59 1.85
N LYS A 50 -15.10 -1.87 1.83
CA LYS A 50 -15.55 -2.89 2.80
C LYS A 50 -14.76 -2.84 4.10
N VAL A 51 -13.51 -2.38 4.03
CA VAL A 51 -12.63 -2.17 5.18
C VAL A 51 -12.11 -0.74 5.18
N ASP A 52 -12.06 -0.14 6.36
CA ASP A 52 -11.54 1.21 6.55
C ASP A 52 -10.01 1.24 6.64
N VAL A 53 -9.44 2.46 6.54
CA VAL A 53 -8.00 2.72 6.69
C VAL A 53 -7.41 2.17 8.00
N HIS A 54 -8.20 2.12 9.07
CA HIS A 54 -7.77 1.55 10.36
C HIS A 54 -7.68 0.02 10.31
N GLU A 55 -8.68 -0.65 9.72
CA GLU A 55 -8.72 -2.10 9.64
C GLU A 55 -7.71 -2.63 8.61
N VAL A 56 -7.57 -1.95 7.46
CA VAL A 56 -6.56 -2.30 6.45
C VAL A 56 -5.14 -2.15 7.03
N SER A 57 -4.86 -1.07 7.77
CA SER A 57 -3.55 -0.86 8.41
C SER A 57 -3.23 -1.92 9.45
N ARG A 58 -4.20 -2.28 10.30
CA ARG A 58 -4.05 -3.35 11.29
C ARG A 58 -3.76 -4.68 10.62
N ARG A 59 -4.56 -5.07 9.62
CA ARG A 59 -4.39 -6.33 8.92
C ARG A 59 -3.10 -6.41 8.12
N VAL A 60 -2.67 -5.32 7.48
CA VAL A 60 -1.36 -5.26 6.80
C VAL A 60 -0.22 -5.44 7.80
N THR A 61 -0.32 -4.83 8.98
CA THR A 61 0.69 -4.97 10.05
C THR A 61 0.77 -6.40 10.58
N GLU A 62 -0.37 -7.08 10.73
CA GLU A 62 -0.43 -8.48 11.14
C GLU A 62 0.06 -9.43 10.03
N LEU A 63 -0.34 -9.17 8.78
CA LEU A 63 -0.01 -9.98 7.62
C LEU A 63 1.49 -9.92 7.29
N PHE A 64 2.09 -8.75 7.42
CA PHE A 64 3.52 -8.51 7.23
C PHE A 64 4.29 -8.46 8.55
N ALA A 65 3.77 -9.10 9.60
CA ALA A 65 4.45 -9.19 10.88
C ALA A 65 5.84 -9.82 10.69
N GLY A 66 6.88 -9.12 11.15
CA GLY A 66 8.28 -9.48 10.94
C GLY A 66 8.95 -8.80 9.74
N HIS A 67 8.19 -8.11 8.88
CA HIS A 67 8.69 -7.31 7.76
C HIS A 67 8.33 -5.82 7.95
N PRO A 68 9.11 -5.08 8.78
CA PRO A 68 8.81 -3.68 9.08
C PRO A 68 8.85 -2.78 7.83
N SER A 69 9.73 -3.06 6.87
CA SER A 69 9.85 -2.30 5.61
C SER A 69 8.56 -2.28 4.79
N LEU A 70 7.83 -3.40 4.78
CA LEU A 70 6.54 -3.49 4.10
C LEU A 70 5.48 -2.68 4.87
N THR A 71 5.37 -2.90 6.17
CA THR A 71 4.40 -2.20 7.02
C THR A 71 4.59 -0.67 6.99
N GLU A 72 5.83 -0.19 6.99
CA GLU A 72 6.14 1.25 6.87
C GLU A 72 5.90 1.78 5.47
N GLY A 73 6.29 1.03 4.43
CA GLY A 73 6.01 1.38 3.04
C GLY A 73 4.52 1.59 2.79
N PHE A 74 3.67 0.74 3.36
CA PHE A 74 2.22 0.86 3.25
C PHE A 74 1.65 2.19 3.77
N LYS A 75 2.20 2.74 4.85
CA LYS A 75 1.74 4.02 5.43
C LYS A 75 1.90 5.21 4.48
N ILE A 76 2.91 5.14 3.60
CA ILE A 76 3.19 6.17 2.59
C ILE A 76 2.13 6.16 1.47
N PHE A 77 1.46 5.01 1.26
CA PHE A 77 0.37 4.85 0.29
C PHE A 77 -1.00 5.26 0.83
N LEU A 78 -1.12 5.52 2.13
CA LEU A 78 -2.37 5.99 2.72
C LEU A 78 -2.49 7.51 2.52
N PRO A 79 -3.52 8.01 1.81
CA PRO A 79 -3.69 9.44 1.52
C PRO A 79 -3.87 10.30 2.79
N SER A 80 -4.09 9.70 3.96
CA SER A 80 -4.22 10.38 5.25
C SER A 80 -2.88 10.83 5.87
N SER A 81 -1.72 10.38 5.35
CA SER A 81 -0.41 10.78 5.91
C SER A 81 0.15 12.09 5.33
N GLN A 82 -0.60 12.79 4.46
CA GLN A 82 -0.25 14.11 3.92
C GLN A 82 -1.08 15.28 4.47
N ALA A 83 -1.82 15.07 5.58
CA ALA A 83 -2.49 16.18 6.29
C ALA A 83 -1.55 16.85 7.30
#